data_AF-A0A4Y8JS79-F1
#
_entry.id   AF-A0A4Y8JS79-F1
#
_cell.length_a   1.000
_cell.length_b   1.000
_cell.length_c   1.000
_cell.angle_alpha   90.00
_cell.angle_beta   90.00
_cell.angle_gamma   90.00
#
_symmetry.space_group_name_H-M   'P 1'
#
loop_
_entity.id
_entity.type
_entity.pdbx_description
1 polymer ?
#
loop_
_entity_poly.entity_id
_entity_poly.type
_entity_poly.pdbx_seq_one_letter_code
_entity_poly.pdbx_strand_id
1 'polypeptide(L)'
;MGVAPRRLNGWEPAEVTEYEHVDGVLVRSITRCEAEFDDEQRELLLASAEFEASIDSNGHFLAETMSPEADPMNYKSTLRFTAAGPFFNYAEKARLDDVDRYRAEFPKDSPPNLNGAYWVVEKHGELAGDPND
;
A
#
# COMPACT_ATOMS: atom_id res chain seq x y z
N MET A 1 -7.23 -2.88 -3.07
CA MET A 1 -7.26 -3.62 -4.36
C MET A 1 -8.70 -3.96 -4.67
N GLY A 2 -9.20 -3.67 -5.88
CA GLY A 2 -10.63 -3.78 -6.21
C GLY A 2 -10.98 -4.77 -7.31
N VAL A 3 -10.09 -5.73 -7.61
CA VAL A 3 -10.25 -6.69 -8.71
C VAL A 3 -10.07 -8.11 -8.20
N ALA A 4 -10.88 -9.06 -8.67
CA ALA A 4 -10.75 -10.45 -8.24
C ALA A 4 -9.44 -11.09 -8.73
N PRO A 5 -8.79 -11.96 -7.92
CA PRO A 5 -7.56 -12.64 -8.33
C PRO A 5 -7.67 -13.40 -9.66
N ARG A 6 -8.87 -13.88 -9.98
CA ARG A 6 -9.20 -14.59 -11.22
C ARG A 6 -8.92 -13.71 -12.46
N ARG A 7 -9.18 -12.39 -12.35
CA ARG A 7 -8.90 -11.42 -13.42
C ARG A 7 -7.42 -11.31 -13.76
N LEU A 8 -6.53 -11.56 -12.79
CA LEU A 8 -5.08 -11.54 -13.02
C LEU A 8 -4.63 -12.64 -13.99
N ASN A 9 -5.45 -13.67 -14.17
CA ASN A 9 -5.22 -14.78 -15.10
C ASN A 9 -6.05 -14.64 -16.39
N GLY A 10 -6.58 -13.45 -16.68
CA GLY A 10 -7.33 -13.16 -17.91
C GLY A 10 -8.76 -13.71 -17.93
N TRP A 11 -9.31 -14.10 -16.79
CA TRP A 11 -10.72 -14.47 -16.66
C TRP A 11 -11.62 -13.23 -16.58
N GLU A 12 -12.79 -13.30 -17.23
CA GLU A 12 -13.83 -12.26 -17.25
C GLU A 12 -15.18 -12.87 -16.85
N PRO A 13 -16.03 -12.13 -16.10
CA PRO A 13 -17.37 -12.60 -15.72
C PRO A 13 -18.23 -12.99 -16.92
N ALA A 14 -18.85 -14.17 -16.87
CA ALA A 14 -19.77 -14.61 -17.91
C ALA A 14 -21.16 -14.01 -17.70
N GLU A 15 -21.81 -13.58 -18.79
CA GLU A 15 -23.24 -13.23 -18.79
C GLU A 15 -24.06 -14.42 -19.31
N VAL A 16 -25.01 -14.88 -18.52
CA VAL A 16 -25.94 -15.95 -18.87
C VAL A 16 -27.35 -15.39 -18.93
N THR A 17 -28.01 -15.51 -20.08
CA THR A 17 -29.42 -15.13 -20.25
C THR A 17 -30.30 -16.37 -20.35
N GLU A 18 -31.17 -16.55 -19.37
CA GLU A 18 -32.19 -17.60 -19.30
C GLU A 18 -33.50 -17.09 -19.91
N TYR A 19 -34.10 -17.86 -20.82
CA TYR A 19 -35.37 -17.53 -21.47
C TYR A 19 -36.45 -18.54 -21.08
N GLU A 20 -37.58 -18.06 -20.56
CA GLU A 20 -38.75 -18.86 -20.21
C GLU A 20 -39.83 -18.67 -21.27
N HIS A 21 -40.31 -19.78 -21.85
CA HIS A 21 -41.36 -19.77 -22.85
C HIS A 21 -42.57 -20.57 -22.37
N VAL A 22 -43.77 -20.04 -22.60
CA VAL A 22 -45.06 -20.72 -22.37
C VAL A 22 -45.82 -20.71 -23.69
N ASP A 23 -46.27 -21.88 -24.13
CA ASP A 23 -46.96 -22.07 -25.42
C ASP A 23 -46.20 -21.50 -26.63
N GLY A 24 -44.86 -21.55 -26.59
CA GLY A 24 -43.99 -21.01 -27.64
C GLY A 24 -43.82 -19.48 -27.61
N VAL A 25 -44.43 -18.80 -26.64
CA VAL A 25 -44.28 -17.36 -26.43
C VAL A 25 -43.25 -17.12 -25.31
N LEU A 26 -42.28 -16.24 -25.57
CA LEU A 26 -41.35 -15.80 -24.53
C LEU A 26 -42.12 -15.02 -23.46
N VAL A 27 -42.14 -15.54 -22.23
CA VAL A 27 -42.83 -14.91 -21.09
C VAL A 27 -41.88 -14.26 -20.10
N ARG A 28 -40.60 -14.66 -20.07
CA ARG A 28 -39.59 -14.07 -19.18
C ARG A 28 -38.20 -14.25 -19.77
N SER A 29 -37.34 -13.25 -19.55
CA SER A 29 -35.90 -13.35 -19.77
C SER A 29 -35.18 -12.82 -18.54
N ILE A 30 -34.18 -13.56 -18.05
CA ILE A 30 -33.35 -13.18 -16.92
C ILE A 30 -31.90 -13.24 -17.35
N THR A 31 -31.21 -12.11 -17.33
CA THR A 31 -29.75 -12.06 -17.49
C THR A 31 -29.09 -12.05 -16.11
N ARG A 32 -28.12 -12.93 -15.90
CA ARG A 32 -27.29 -12.99 -14.70
C ARG A 32 -25.83 -12.89 -15.11
N CYS A 33 -25.08 -12.07 -14.40
CA CYS A 33 -23.62 -12.00 -14.54
C CYS A 33 -22.98 -12.86 -13.46
N GLU A 34 -21.95 -13.63 -13.80
CA GLU A 34 -21.15 -14.35 -12.84
C GLU A 34 -20.55 -13.37 -11.83
N ALA A 35 -20.66 -13.66 -10.54
CA ALA A 35 -20.12 -12.80 -9.52
C ALA A 35 -18.59 -12.79 -9.60
N GLU A 36 -18.00 -11.60 -9.67
CA GLU A 36 -16.54 -11.44 -9.73
C GLU A 36 -15.85 -11.99 -8.47
N PHE A 37 -16.53 -11.86 -7.32
CA PHE A 37 -16.09 -12.39 -6.04
C PHE A 37 -17.13 -13.39 -5.52
N ASP A 38 -16.65 -14.54 -5.09
CA ASP A 38 -17.48 -15.46 -4.30
C ASP A 38 -17.75 -14.89 -2.90
N ASP A 39 -18.63 -15.56 -2.16
CA ASP A 39 -19.10 -15.09 -0.85
C ASP A 39 -17.95 -14.95 0.15
N GLU A 40 -17.01 -15.90 0.18
CA GLU A 40 -15.84 -15.88 1.05
C GLU A 40 -14.88 -14.74 0.69
N GLN A 41 -14.63 -14.52 -0.61
CA GLN A 41 -13.81 -13.41 -1.10
C GLN A 41 -14.44 -12.05 -0.76
N ARG A 42 -15.77 -11.93 -0.83
CA ARG A 42 -16.46 -10.70 -0.41
C ARG A 42 -16.34 -10.48 1.09
N GLU A 43 -16.51 -11.52 1.90
CA GLU A 43 -16.33 -11.44 3.36
C GLU A 43 -14.90 -10.99 3.72
N LEU A 44 -13.88 -11.56 3.06
CA LEU A 44 -12.48 -11.15 3.26
C LEU A 44 -12.24 -9.70 2.85
N LEU A 45 -12.83 -9.23 1.75
CA LEU A 45 -12.72 -7.83 1.33
C LEU A 45 -13.37 -6.88 2.33
N LEU A 46 -14.54 -7.24 2.86
CA LEU A 46 -15.22 -6.45 3.89
C LEU A 46 -14.40 -6.42 5.17
N ALA A 47 -13.89 -7.57 5.63
CA ALA A 47 -13.03 -7.65 6.81
C ALA A 47 -11.73 -6.85 6.62
N SER A 48 -11.13 -6.89 5.43
CA SER A 48 -9.96 -6.07 5.10
C SER A 48 -10.28 -4.58 5.15
N ALA A 49 -11.42 -4.16 4.61
CA ALA A 49 -11.84 -2.77 4.63
C ALA A 49 -12.13 -2.28 6.06
N GLU A 50 -12.78 -3.11 6.88
CA GLU A 50 -13.01 -2.82 8.30
C GLU A 50 -11.70 -2.73 9.08
N PHE A 51 -10.77 -3.66 8.83
CA PHE A 51 -9.46 -3.65 9.44
C PHE A 51 -8.67 -2.39 9.06
N GLU A 52 -8.58 -2.05 7.77
CA GLU A 52 -7.94 -0.83 7.29
C GLU A 52 -8.57 0.43 7.90
N ALA A 53 -9.91 0.47 8.00
CA ALA A 53 -10.62 1.58 8.63
C ALA A 53 -10.39 1.69 10.15
N SER A 54 -9.94 0.61 10.79
CA SER A 54 -9.63 0.57 12.22
C SER A 54 -8.22 1.05 12.57
N ILE A 55 -7.39 1.34 11.57
CA ILE A 55 -5.97 1.70 11.73
C ILE A 55 -5.75 3.19 11.39
N ASP A 56 -4.92 3.87 12.18
CA ASP A 56 -4.54 5.26 11.95
C ASP A 56 -3.44 5.41 10.88
N SER A 57 -3.05 6.65 10.57
CA SER A 57 -1.99 6.92 9.58
C SER A 57 -0.60 6.39 9.98
N ASN A 58 -0.40 6.00 11.24
CA ASN A 58 0.85 5.49 11.78
C ASN A 58 0.85 3.96 11.93
N GLY A 59 -0.25 3.28 11.56
CA GLY A 59 -0.37 1.83 11.65
C GLY A 59 -0.88 1.30 12.98
N HIS A 60 -1.38 2.15 13.88
CA HIS A 60 -1.94 1.73 15.17
C HIS A 60 -3.47 1.65 15.13
N PHE A 61 -4.07 0.86 16.01
CA PHE A 61 -5.53 0.85 16.13
C PHE A 61 -6.06 2.21 16.59
N LEU A 62 -7.11 2.70 15.92
CA LEU A 62 -7.80 3.93 16.28
C LEU A 62 -8.38 3.87 17.69
N ALA A 63 -8.86 2.70 18.12
CA ALA A 63 -9.35 2.51 19.48
C ALA A 63 -8.28 2.79 20.55
N GLU A 64 -7.01 2.50 20.26
CA GLU A 64 -5.89 2.76 21.17
C GLU A 64 -5.44 4.21 21.08
N THR A 65 -5.24 4.73 19.88
CA THR A 65 -4.74 6.11 19.66
C THR A 65 -5.74 7.18 20.06
N MET A 66 -7.05 6.90 20.00
CA MET A 66 -8.12 7.80 20.44
C MET A 66 -8.57 7.55 21.89
N SER A 67 -7.94 6.61 22.60
CA SER A 67 -8.23 6.34 24.01
C SER A 67 -7.78 7.50 24.91
N PRO A 68 -8.54 7.89 25.95
CA PRO A 68 -8.06 8.80 26.99
C PRO A 68 -6.79 8.30 27.72
N GLU A 69 -6.48 7.00 27.63
CA GLU A 69 -5.24 6.43 28.15
C GLU A 69 -4.02 6.79 27.30
N ALA A 70 -4.22 7.08 26.01
CA ALA A 70 -3.17 7.55 25.11
C ALA A 70 -2.89 9.06 25.27
N ASP A 71 -3.68 9.79 26.07
CA ASP A 71 -3.46 11.21 26.32
C ASP A 71 -2.06 11.43 26.93
N PRO A 72 -1.17 12.19 26.28
CA PRO A 72 0.18 12.46 26.80
C PRO A 72 0.16 13.17 28.15
N MET A 73 -0.94 13.84 28.53
CA MET A 73 -1.10 14.49 29.82
C MET A 73 -1.58 13.53 30.92
N ASN A 74 -2.02 12.31 30.56
CA ASN A 74 -2.45 11.30 31.52
C ASN A 74 -1.25 10.54 32.12
N TYR A 75 -0.58 11.17 33.09
CA TYR A 75 0.59 10.66 33.81
C TYR A 75 0.38 9.32 34.55
N LYS A 76 -0.87 8.87 34.73
CA LYS A 76 -1.19 7.58 35.36
C LYS A 76 -1.23 6.42 34.36
N SER A 77 -1.42 6.71 33.07
CA SER A 77 -1.43 5.69 32.01
C SER A 77 0.00 5.26 31.67
N THR A 78 0.15 3.99 31.29
CA THR A 78 1.40 3.42 30.76
C THR A 78 1.48 3.48 29.23
N LEU A 79 0.36 3.74 28.55
CA LEU A 79 0.32 3.85 27.09
C LEU A 79 0.90 5.21 26.66
N ARG A 80 1.94 5.17 25.82
CA ARG A 80 2.62 6.37 25.30
C ARG A 80 3.00 6.15 23.84
N PHE A 81 2.63 7.12 23.01
CA PHE A 81 3.13 7.23 21.65
C PHE A 81 4.31 8.21 21.65
N THR A 82 5.48 7.74 21.24
CA THR A 82 6.68 8.56 21.09
C THR A 82 7.07 8.60 19.61
N ALA A 83 7.33 9.80 19.10
CA ALA A 83 7.87 9.94 17.77
C ALA A 83 9.33 9.47 17.76
N ALA A 84 9.68 8.59 16.83
CA ALA A 84 11.05 8.19 16.57
C ALA A 84 11.51 8.77 15.23
N GLY A 85 12.63 9.52 15.23
CA GLY A 85 13.20 10.14 14.04
C GLY A 85 13.27 11.68 14.08
N PRO A 86 13.64 12.33 12.96
CA PRO A 86 13.82 11.76 11.62
C PRO A 86 15.00 10.79 11.52
N PHE A 87 14.84 9.74 10.70
CA PHE A 87 15.93 8.84 10.34
C PHE A 87 16.51 9.23 8.98
N PHE A 88 17.84 9.17 8.87
CA PHE A 88 18.54 9.47 7.63
C PHE A 88 19.23 8.21 7.11
N ASN A 89 18.84 7.76 5.93
CA ASN A 89 19.63 6.80 5.17
C ASN A 89 20.75 7.57 4.46
N TYR A 90 21.90 7.69 5.13
CA TYR A 90 23.05 8.42 4.59
C TYR A 90 23.61 7.79 3.31
N ALA A 91 23.45 6.48 3.11
CA ALA A 91 23.86 5.83 1.87
C ALA A 91 22.96 6.29 0.70
N GLU A 92 21.64 6.27 0.89
CA GLU A 92 20.70 6.76 -0.13
C GLU A 92 20.84 8.26 -0.38
N LYS A 93 21.10 9.05 0.66
CA LYS A 93 21.41 10.46 0.52
C LYS A 93 22.65 10.68 -0.35
N ALA A 94 23.75 9.96 -0.10
CA ALA A 94 24.97 10.08 -0.90
C ALA A 94 24.72 9.71 -2.37
N ARG A 95 23.91 8.68 -2.62
CA ARG A 95 23.49 8.30 -3.98
C ARG A 95 22.75 9.43 -4.69
N LEU A 96 21.76 10.02 -4.02
CA LEU A 96 20.94 11.10 -4.58
C LEU A 96 21.74 12.37 -4.82
N ASP A 97 22.59 12.75 -3.86
CA ASP A 97 23.49 13.90 -3.98
C ASP A 97 24.39 13.75 -5.23
N ASP A 98 24.87 12.53 -5.53
CA ASP A 98 25.69 12.27 -6.72
C ASP A 98 24.91 12.29 -8.03
N VAL A 99 23.67 11.76 -8.04
CA VAL A 99 22.77 11.86 -9.20
C VAL A 99 22.46 13.32 -9.51
N ASP A 100 22.19 14.13 -8.50
CA ASP A 100 21.89 15.55 -8.68
C ASP A 100 23.13 16.33 -9.14
N ARG A 101 24.31 16.01 -8.57
CA ARG A 101 25.60 16.53 -9.05
C ARG A 101 25.82 16.20 -10.53
N TYR A 102 25.64 14.94 -10.92
CA TYR A 102 25.79 14.50 -12.31
C TYR A 102 24.82 15.22 -13.23
N ARG A 103 23.54 15.35 -12.85
CA ARG A 103 22.54 16.09 -13.64
C ARG A 103 22.88 17.57 -13.79
N ALA A 104 23.47 18.18 -12.77
CA ALA A 104 23.85 19.59 -12.80
C ALA A 104 24.98 19.90 -13.80
N GLU A 105 25.74 18.90 -14.25
CA GLU A 105 26.76 19.03 -15.28
C GLU A 105 26.17 19.19 -16.70
N PHE A 106 24.87 18.96 -16.88
CA PHE A 106 24.18 19.02 -18.17
C PHE A 106 23.11 20.12 -18.22
N PRO A 107 22.79 20.65 -19.42
CA PRO A 107 21.68 21.59 -19.59
C PRO A 107 20.34 21.01 -19.15
N LYS A 108 19.53 21.81 -18.41
CA LYS A 108 18.23 21.37 -17.88
C LYS A 108 17.21 21.03 -18.98
N ASP A 109 17.35 21.64 -20.14
CA ASP A 109 16.53 21.44 -21.34
C ASP A 109 16.96 20.23 -22.18
N SER A 110 18.09 19.61 -21.85
CA SER A 110 18.58 18.39 -22.49
C SER A 110 19.32 17.51 -21.47
N PRO A 111 18.61 17.01 -20.44
CA PRO A 111 19.24 16.19 -19.41
C PRO A 111 19.72 14.85 -20.00
N PRO A 112 20.78 14.25 -19.42
CA PRO A 112 21.28 12.97 -19.87
C PRO A 112 20.22 11.88 -19.65
N ASN A 113 20.11 10.96 -20.61
CA ASN A 113 19.28 9.76 -20.43
C ASN A 113 19.97 8.81 -19.44
N LEU A 114 19.37 8.62 -18.26
CA LEU A 114 19.90 7.76 -17.20
C LEU A 114 19.30 6.34 -17.19
N ASN A 115 18.59 5.94 -18.25
CA ASN A 115 18.03 4.60 -18.33
C ASN A 115 19.14 3.54 -18.30
N GLY A 116 19.10 2.65 -17.31
CA GLY A 116 20.11 1.61 -17.10
C GLY A 116 21.36 2.07 -16.34
N ALA A 117 21.48 3.36 -15.99
CA ALA A 117 22.54 3.83 -15.11
C ALA A 117 22.24 3.43 -13.65
N TYR A 118 23.28 3.02 -12.92
CA TYR A 118 23.18 2.70 -11.50
C TYR A 118 24.37 3.30 -10.75
N TRP A 119 24.13 3.66 -9.49
CA TRP A 119 25.13 4.22 -8.58
C TRP A 119 25.42 3.20 -7.49
N VAL A 120 26.70 2.91 -7.28
CA VAL A 120 27.17 2.12 -6.15
C VAL A 120 27.58 3.07 -5.04
N VAL A 121 27.11 2.83 -3.82
CA VAL A 121 27.51 3.58 -2.64
C VAL A 121 28.46 2.71 -1.84
N GLU A 122 29.71 3.14 -1.72
CA GLU A 122 30.74 2.45 -0.94
C GLU A 122 30.78 2.99 0.50
N LYS A 123 30.93 2.09 1.46
CA LYS A 123 31.15 2.46 2.86
C LYS A 123 32.65 2.64 3.08
N HIS A 124 33.04 3.80 3.61
CA HIS A 124 34.41 4.05 4.04
C HIS A 124 34.49 4.20 5.56
N GLY A 125 35.34 3.40 6.19
CA GLY A 125 35.54 3.38 7.65
C GLY A 125 34.55 2.52 8.41
N GLU A 126 34.75 2.45 9.73
CA GLU A 126 33.87 1.77 10.67
C GLU A 126 33.24 2.79 11.62
N LEU A 127 32.01 2.51 12.05
CA LEU A 127 31.42 3.28 13.15
C LEU A 127 32.24 2.95 14.39
N ALA A 128 32.79 3.98 15.05
CA ALA A 128 33.36 3.78 16.38
C ALA A 128 32.21 3.33 17.28
N GLY A 129 32.21 2.05 17.68
CA GLY A 129 31.25 1.55 18.64
C GLY A 129 31.41 2.32 19.94
N ASP A 130 30.32 2.88 20.46
CA ASP A 130 30.32 3.46 21.80
C ASP A 130 30.52 2.29 22.79
N PRO A 131 31.56 2.28 23.64
CA PRO A 131 31.85 1.14 24.51
C PRO A 131 30.90 1.01 25.71
N ASN A 132 29.74 1.68 25.72
CA ASN A 132 28.81 1.72 26.86
C ASN A 132 27.34 1.54 26.45
N ASP A 133 27.01 0.40 25.82
CA ASP A 133 25.66 -0.18 25.85
C ASP A 133 25.65 -1.46 26.70
#